data_AF-A0A9P0KRQ2-F1
#
_entry.id   AF-A0A9P0KRQ2-F1
#
_cell.length_a   1.000
_cell.length_b   1.000
_cell.length_c   1.000
_cell.angle_alpha   90.00
_cell.angle_beta   90.00
_cell.angle_gamma   90.00
#
_symmetry.space_group_name_H-M   'P 1'
#
loop_
_entity.id
_entity.type
_entity.pdbx_description
1 polymer ?
#
loop_
_entity_poly.entity_id
_entity_poly.type
_entity_poly.pdbx_seq_one_letter_code
_entity_poly.pdbx_strand_id
1 'polypeptide(L)'
;MKEVISMMRIFYVDYVLVTIGVITSKITFLILILSYIWMGNTTSTEMIFYVLSLFQQLTTALGIMLPISMGKLAMFRAAFIRLNKMLQAEELEKFDDEKCTGNAQIEAKAATVKIEGKEVLKDITFEMNPGLTIISGLVGAGKSSLLKLILRDYPMTNGKLNVIGRMSYASQEPWLFPSSIKQNILFGEEYDKARYKQVLKVSALEYDLSLLDNGDETIVADRGQNLSKGQQSRINLARAVYRKADIYLFDDSLTALDRHVQEYIFNECIQKFLKDKLVVLVSQNSKQIDRSDYVIMMDQGTILSSGKPDEIDKRKLNGIKSIIKENVIDDVLEEEVLQTEQQFTKKKVYQEKKKEGKVDLVVYKKYIQYGGGFIVFSLVILLYILAQSFESVSDKLLSKWIDLQQKVLDMQANSTINATVYEDTVTLKDNTFGMYTILTILKSAMGLVKYYAFLRFCRNASIRIHNAMSSCVVNAEMKFFDNHFIGNILNRFSYDLNNIDESLPFIFPMVMGGFLLAA
;
A
#
# COMPACT_ATOMS: atom_id res chain seq x y z
N MET A 1 3.72 15.73 -1.26
CA MET A 1 3.56 17.07 -1.89
C MET A 1 3.56 17.05 -3.42
N LYS A 2 4.59 16.50 -4.11
CA LYS A 2 4.61 16.44 -5.59
C LYS A 2 3.40 15.68 -6.18
N GLU A 3 3.04 14.57 -5.55
CA GLU A 3 1.93 13.71 -5.96
C GLU A 3 0.57 14.43 -5.85
N VAL A 4 0.28 15.05 -4.69
CA VAL A 4 -0.90 15.90 -4.49
C VAL A 4 -0.97 17.02 -5.53
N ILE A 5 0.15 17.67 -5.87
CA ILE A 5 0.16 18.72 -6.91
C ILE A 5 -0.17 18.13 -8.30
N SER A 6 0.37 16.95 -8.63
CA SER A 6 0.11 16.28 -9.91
C SER A 6 -1.35 15.84 -10.03
N MET A 7 -1.86 15.19 -8.99
CA MET A 7 -3.25 14.75 -8.87
C MET A 7 -4.22 15.93 -8.97
N MET A 8 -3.90 17.04 -8.31
CA MET A 8 -4.70 18.26 -8.40
C MET A 8 -4.69 18.88 -9.79
N ARG A 9 -3.58 18.83 -10.55
CA ARG A 9 -3.57 19.29 -11.95
C ARG A 9 -4.55 18.49 -12.81
N ILE A 10 -4.59 17.17 -12.62
CA ILE A 10 -5.54 16.29 -13.30
C ILE A 10 -6.97 16.69 -12.92
N PHE A 11 -7.24 16.89 -11.62
CA PHE A 11 -8.56 17.37 -11.20
C PHE A 11 -8.94 18.72 -11.80
N TYR A 12 -8.05 19.72 -11.78
CA TYR A 12 -8.34 21.00 -12.39
C TYR A 12 -8.68 20.85 -13.88
N VAL A 13 -7.95 19.99 -14.61
CA VAL A 13 -8.23 19.72 -16.03
C VAL A 13 -9.59 19.04 -16.21
N ASP A 14 -9.89 17.99 -15.44
CA ASP A 14 -11.15 17.26 -15.53
C ASP A 14 -12.35 18.17 -15.22
N TYR A 15 -12.26 18.97 -14.17
CA TYR A 15 -13.32 19.91 -13.81
C TYR A 15 -13.48 21.04 -14.83
N VAL A 16 -12.37 21.59 -15.34
CA VAL A 16 -12.42 22.60 -16.40
C VAL A 16 -13.09 22.01 -17.65
N LEU A 17 -12.75 20.80 -18.06
CA LEU A 17 -13.37 20.11 -19.20
C LEU A 17 -14.89 19.96 -19.02
N VAL A 18 -15.34 19.51 -17.84
CA VAL A 18 -16.77 19.38 -17.54
C VAL A 18 -17.47 20.75 -17.56
N THR A 19 -16.85 21.79 -16.96
CA THR A 19 -17.44 23.14 -16.97
C THR A 19 -17.51 23.74 -18.37
N ILE A 20 -16.49 23.54 -19.20
CA ILE A 20 -16.51 23.95 -20.61
C ILE A 20 -17.66 23.24 -21.32
N GLY A 21 -17.81 21.91 -21.14
CA GLY A 21 -18.90 21.15 -21.74
C GLY A 21 -20.29 21.71 -21.41
N VAL A 22 -20.53 22.07 -20.15
CA VAL A 22 -21.80 22.68 -19.69
C VAL A 22 -21.98 24.12 -20.23
N ILE A 23 -20.91 24.90 -20.32
CA ILE A 23 -20.97 26.26 -20.86
C ILE A 23 -21.23 26.25 -22.36
N THR A 24 -20.57 25.36 -23.09
CA THR A 24 -20.71 25.22 -24.55
C THR A 24 -22.16 24.98 -24.92
N SER A 25 -22.88 24.08 -24.23
CA SER A 25 -24.28 23.80 -24.58
C SER A 25 -25.21 24.99 -24.35
N LYS A 26 -25.02 25.72 -23.24
CA LYS A 26 -25.81 26.94 -22.95
C LYS A 26 -25.56 28.03 -23.99
N ILE A 27 -24.31 28.21 -24.42
CA ILE A 27 -23.95 29.15 -25.49
C ILE A 27 -24.50 28.69 -26.83
N THR A 28 -24.39 27.40 -27.18
CA THR A 28 -24.91 26.86 -28.44
C THR A 28 -26.43 27.02 -28.54
N PHE A 29 -27.16 26.77 -27.45
CA PHE A 29 -28.60 27.03 -27.39
C PHE A 29 -28.93 28.52 -27.64
N LEU A 30 -28.18 29.42 -27.00
CA LEU A 30 -28.36 30.86 -27.19
C LEU A 30 -28.10 31.30 -28.63
N ILE A 31 -27.00 30.83 -29.24
CA ILE A 31 -26.64 31.13 -30.63
C ILE A 31 -27.72 30.60 -31.58
N LEU A 32 -28.21 29.38 -31.35
CA LEU A 32 -29.24 28.77 -32.19
C LEU A 32 -30.53 29.60 -32.18
N ILE A 33 -31.02 29.97 -31.01
CA ILE A 33 -32.22 30.81 -30.89
C ILE A 33 -31.99 32.19 -31.52
N LEU A 34 -30.84 32.81 -31.26
CA LEU A 34 -30.51 34.12 -31.83
C LEU A 34 -30.49 34.07 -33.36
N SER A 35 -29.84 33.07 -33.95
CA SER A 35 -29.81 32.89 -35.41
C SER A 35 -31.20 32.66 -35.99
N TYR A 36 -32.05 31.90 -35.30
CA TYR A 36 -33.37 31.55 -35.78
C TYR A 36 -34.30 32.77 -35.76
N ILE A 37 -34.22 33.60 -34.72
CA ILE A 37 -34.94 34.88 -34.64
C ILE A 37 -34.43 35.84 -35.72
N TRP A 38 -33.11 35.90 -35.93
CA TRP A 38 -32.52 36.81 -36.91
C TRP A 38 -32.91 36.49 -38.36
N MET A 39 -33.18 35.22 -38.67
CA MET A 39 -33.71 34.78 -39.97
C MET A 39 -35.18 35.18 -40.20
N GLY A 40 -35.84 35.81 -39.22
CA GLY A 40 -37.23 36.28 -39.34
C GLY A 40 -38.29 35.19 -39.16
N ASN A 41 -37.91 34.01 -38.70
CA ASN A 41 -38.85 32.91 -38.45
C ASN A 41 -39.58 33.09 -37.11
N THR A 42 -40.85 32.73 -37.06
CA THR A 42 -41.65 32.72 -35.82
C THR A 42 -41.38 31.47 -35.01
N THR A 43 -40.89 31.64 -33.77
CA THR A 43 -40.65 30.53 -32.84
C THR A 43 -41.89 30.21 -32.01
N SER A 44 -42.43 29.00 -32.13
CA SER A 44 -43.46 28.53 -31.18
C SER A 44 -42.85 28.13 -29.84
N THR A 45 -43.62 28.32 -28.77
CA THR A 45 -43.25 27.98 -27.39
C THR A 45 -42.89 26.51 -27.22
N GLU A 46 -43.69 25.61 -27.82
CA GLU A 46 -43.48 24.17 -27.77
C GLU A 46 -42.13 23.75 -28.38
N MET A 47 -41.76 24.37 -29.51
CA MET A 47 -40.48 24.11 -30.17
C MET A 47 -39.30 24.56 -29.29
N ILE A 48 -39.40 25.70 -28.60
CA ILE A 48 -38.33 26.19 -27.73
C ILE A 48 -38.10 25.25 -26.55
N PHE A 49 -39.18 24.82 -25.87
CA PHE A 49 -39.06 23.88 -24.75
C PHE A 49 -38.56 22.50 -25.20
N TYR A 50 -39.01 22.02 -26.37
CA TYR A 50 -38.52 20.78 -26.94
C TYR A 50 -37.01 20.85 -27.25
N VAL A 51 -36.57 21.90 -27.95
CA VAL A 51 -35.15 22.14 -28.26
C VAL A 51 -34.31 22.28 -26.98
N LEU A 52 -34.80 22.99 -25.97
CA LEU A 52 -34.14 23.11 -24.67
C LEU A 52 -33.94 21.74 -24.02
N SER A 53 -34.96 20.87 -24.03
CA SER A 53 -34.87 19.51 -23.48
C SER A 53 -33.84 18.64 -24.22
N LEU A 54 -33.77 18.73 -25.55
CA LEU A 54 -32.78 18.03 -26.36
C LEU A 54 -31.36 18.51 -26.06
N PHE A 55 -31.15 19.83 -25.93
CA PHE A 55 -29.85 20.38 -25.56
C PHE A 55 -29.41 19.95 -24.16
N GLN A 56 -30.34 19.82 -23.20
CA GLN A 56 -30.03 19.32 -21.88
C GLN A 56 -29.56 17.85 -21.93
N GLN A 57 -30.25 16.99 -22.68
CA GLN A 57 -29.82 15.60 -22.88
C GLN A 57 -28.45 15.52 -23.57
N LEU A 58 -28.23 16.33 -24.61
CA LEU A 58 -26.95 16.42 -25.31
C LEU A 58 -25.81 16.88 -24.39
N THR A 59 -26.09 17.82 -23.49
CA THR A 59 -25.13 18.31 -22.49
C THR A 59 -24.71 17.20 -21.54
N THR A 60 -25.66 16.40 -21.05
CA THR A 60 -25.35 15.29 -20.15
C THR A 60 -24.46 14.25 -20.85
N ALA A 61 -24.78 13.90 -22.10
CA ALA A 61 -24.02 12.93 -22.87
C ALA A 61 -22.61 13.43 -23.27
N LEU A 62 -22.53 14.57 -23.96
CA LEU A 62 -21.29 15.09 -24.53
C LEU A 62 -20.50 15.96 -23.57
N GLY A 63 -21.17 16.80 -22.78
CA GLY A 63 -20.53 17.79 -21.92
C GLY A 63 -20.04 17.25 -20.58
N ILE A 64 -20.66 16.17 -20.07
CA ILE A 64 -20.34 15.61 -18.75
C ILE A 64 -19.82 14.18 -18.85
N MET A 65 -20.59 13.25 -19.44
CA MET A 65 -20.24 11.82 -19.42
C MET A 65 -18.99 11.49 -20.23
N LEU A 66 -18.82 12.10 -21.41
CA LEU A 66 -17.67 11.84 -22.27
C LEU A 66 -16.33 12.27 -21.62
N PRO A 67 -16.16 13.51 -21.11
CA PRO A 67 -14.93 13.91 -20.41
C PRO A 67 -14.59 13.02 -19.22
N ILE A 68 -15.58 12.70 -18.37
CA ILE A 68 -15.37 11.80 -17.21
C ILE A 68 -14.92 10.42 -17.69
N SER A 69 -15.52 9.90 -18.76
CA SER A 69 -15.18 8.59 -19.33
C SER A 69 -13.74 8.57 -19.88
N MET A 70 -13.30 9.65 -20.53
CA MET A 70 -11.92 9.77 -21.03
C MET A 70 -10.91 9.70 -19.88
N GLY A 71 -11.16 10.42 -18.77
CA GLY A 71 -10.31 10.37 -17.58
C GLY A 71 -10.24 8.95 -16.97
N LYS A 72 -11.39 8.26 -16.88
CA LYS A 72 -11.46 6.87 -16.39
C LYS A 72 -10.74 5.88 -17.31
N LEU A 73 -10.85 6.04 -18.63
CA LEU A 73 -10.15 5.20 -19.60
C LEU A 73 -8.62 5.36 -19.51
N ALA A 74 -8.13 6.59 -19.29
CA ALA A 74 -6.72 6.86 -19.08
C ALA A 74 -6.18 6.17 -17.80
N MET A 75 -6.93 6.26 -16.70
CA MET A 75 -6.61 5.56 -15.45
C MET A 75 -6.58 4.04 -15.62
N PHE A 76 -7.59 3.50 -16.33
CA PHE A 76 -7.65 2.07 -16.65
C PHE A 76 -6.42 1.62 -17.46
N ARG A 77 -6.05 2.35 -18.51
CA ARG A 77 -4.87 2.05 -19.33
C ARG A 77 -3.60 2.02 -18.49
N ALA A 78 -3.42 3.00 -17.59
CA ALA A 78 -2.25 3.05 -16.71
C ALA A 78 -2.20 1.86 -15.75
N ALA A 79 -3.34 1.47 -15.16
CA ALA A 79 -3.44 0.29 -14.30
C ALA A 79 -3.16 -1.01 -15.07
N PHE A 80 -3.70 -1.13 -16.29
CA PHE A 80 -3.51 -2.28 -17.16
C PHE A 80 -2.04 -2.49 -17.53
N ILE A 81 -1.32 -1.41 -17.89
CA ILE A 81 0.12 -1.50 -18.20
C ILE A 81 0.92 -2.04 -17.00
N ARG A 82 0.62 -1.57 -15.78
CA ARG A 82 1.30 -2.04 -14.56
C ARG A 82 1.00 -3.51 -14.28
N LEU A 83 -0.26 -3.92 -14.40
CA LEU A 83 -0.69 -5.29 -14.17
C LEU A 83 -0.06 -6.23 -15.22
N ASN A 84 -0.09 -5.86 -16.50
CA ASN A 84 0.52 -6.65 -17.56
C ASN A 84 2.03 -6.81 -17.36
N LYS A 85 2.73 -5.74 -16.94
CA LYS A 85 4.16 -5.80 -16.60
C LYS A 85 4.43 -6.79 -15.46
N MET A 86 3.57 -6.83 -14.44
CA MET A 86 3.72 -7.74 -13.31
C MET A 86 3.47 -9.20 -13.71
N LEU A 87 2.46 -9.46 -14.55
CA LEU A 87 2.16 -10.81 -15.06
C LEU A 87 3.23 -11.34 -16.03
N GLN A 88 3.97 -10.46 -16.70
CA GLN A 88 5.06 -10.82 -17.62
C GLN A 88 6.43 -10.88 -16.93
N ALA A 89 6.50 -10.72 -15.61
CA ALA A 89 7.76 -10.85 -14.89
C ALA A 89 8.30 -12.28 -15.00
N GLU A 90 9.63 -12.42 -15.06
CA GLU A 90 10.28 -13.73 -15.12
C GLU A 90 9.96 -14.55 -13.86
N GLU A 91 9.48 -15.77 -14.05
CA GLU A 91 9.22 -16.71 -12.96
C GLU A 91 10.44 -17.60 -12.72
N LEU A 92 10.76 -17.87 -11.46
CA LEU A 92 11.76 -18.87 -11.10
C LEU A 92 11.21 -20.28 -11.33
N GLU A 93 12.05 -21.21 -11.80
CA GLU A 93 11.66 -22.60 -12.00
C GLU A 93 11.16 -23.23 -10.69
N LYS A 94 9.98 -23.85 -10.73
CA LYS A 94 9.42 -24.59 -9.58
C LYS A 94 10.09 -25.95 -9.44
N PHE A 95 10.43 -26.32 -8.21
CA PHE A 95 10.99 -27.63 -7.89
C PHE A 95 9.93 -28.53 -7.22
N ASP A 96 9.90 -29.80 -7.61
CA ASP A 96 9.04 -30.80 -6.98
C ASP A 96 9.62 -31.22 -5.63
N ASP A 97 9.02 -30.68 -4.56
CA ASP A 97 9.43 -30.83 -3.16
C ASP A 97 9.20 -32.27 -2.58
N GLU A 98 8.76 -33.22 -3.40
CA GLU A 98 8.16 -34.50 -2.95
C GLU A 98 9.12 -35.70 -2.88
N LYS A 99 10.35 -35.62 -3.38
CA LYS A 99 11.25 -36.79 -3.41
C LYS A 99 12.20 -36.83 -2.22
N CYS A 100 11.74 -37.41 -1.10
CA CYS A 100 12.62 -37.91 -0.03
C CYS A 100 13.28 -39.22 -0.49
N THR A 101 14.53 -39.14 -0.95
CA THR A 101 15.28 -40.31 -1.46
C THR A 101 16.19 -40.96 -0.43
N GLY A 102 16.27 -40.43 0.81
CA GLY A 102 17.14 -40.91 1.89
C GLY A 102 18.63 -40.56 1.70
N ASN A 103 19.06 -40.30 0.47
CA ASN A 103 20.42 -39.88 0.13
C ASN A 103 20.46 -38.36 -0.13
N ALA A 104 20.50 -37.59 0.96
CA ALA A 104 20.58 -36.13 0.88
C ALA A 104 21.95 -35.70 0.36
N GLN A 105 21.99 -34.87 -0.68
CA GLN A 105 23.24 -34.36 -1.25
C GLN A 105 23.04 -32.97 -1.84
N ILE A 106 24.04 -32.10 -1.65
CA ILE A 106 24.12 -30.79 -2.31
C ILE A 106 25.46 -30.70 -3.04
N GLU A 107 25.41 -30.50 -4.34
CA GLU A 107 26.61 -30.38 -5.18
C GLU A 107 26.50 -29.15 -6.09
N ALA A 108 27.49 -28.27 -6.02
CA ALA A 108 27.63 -27.14 -6.92
C ALA A 108 28.96 -27.25 -7.68
N LYS A 109 28.91 -27.03 -9.00
CA LYS A 109 30.08 -27.01 -9.89
C LYS A 109 30.15 -25.70 -10.65
N ALA A 110 31.20 -24.91 -10.38
CA ALA A 110 31.47 -23.63 -11.01
C ALA A 110 30.27 -22.66 -11.02
N ALA A 111 29.48 -22.67 -9.94
CA ALA A 111 28.24 -21.91 -9.86
C ALA A 111 28.52 -20.41 -9.69
N THR A 112 27.94 -19.60 -10.58
CA THR A 112 28.08 -18.14 -10.59
C THR A 112 26.71 -17.48 -10.59
N VAL A 113 26.51 -16.49 -9.72
CA VAL A 113 25.23 -15.77 -9.54
C VAL A 113 25.43 -14.28 -9.77
N LYS A 114 24.62 -13.73 -10.69
CA LYS A 114 24.54 -12.29 -10.96
C LYS A 114 23.17 -11.74 -10.59
N ILE A 115 23.14 -10.71 -9.75
CA ILE A 115 21.91 -9.98 -9.39
C ILE A 115 22.08 -8.54 -9.84
N GLU A 116 21.14 -8.04 -10.65
CA GLU A 116 21.16 -6.67 -11.18
C GLU A 116 22.51 -6.28 -11.83
N GLY A 117 23.15 -7.24 -12.50
CA GLY A 117 24.45 -7.07 -13.16
C GLY A 117 25.68 -7.15 -12.25
N LYS A 118 25.52 -7.31 -10.94
CA LYS A 118 26.63 -7.53 -9.99
C LYS A 118 26.82 -9.01 -9.69
N GLU A 119 28.07 -9.48 -9.76
CA GLU A 119 28.44 -10.84 -9.35
C GLU A 119 28.45 -10.96 -7.83
N VAL A 120 27.47 -11.68 -7.30
CA VAL A 120 27.31 -11.92 -5.85
C VAL A 120 28.05 -13.18 -5.41
N LEU A 121 28.02 -14.22 -6.25
CA LEU A 121 28.77 -15.47 -6.06
C LEU A 121 29.58 -15.77 -7.31
N LYS A 122 30.85 -16.17 -7.12
CA LYS A 122 31.82 -16.36 -8.20
C LYS A 122 32.44 -17.76 -8.08
N ASP A 123 32.29 -18.55 -9.14
CA ASP A 123 32.92 -19.86 -9.30
C ASP A 123 32.84 -20.76 -8.06
N ILE A 124 31.63 -20.89 -7.51
CA ILE A 124 31.38 -21.65 -6.30
C ILE A 124 31.34 -23.14 -6.65
N THR A 125 32.26 -23.89 -6.05
CA THR A 125 32.33 -25.36 -6.17
C THR A 125 32.41 -25.99 -4.79
N PHE A 126 31.46 -26.86 -4.47
CA PHE A 126 31.42 -27.60 -3.21
C PHE A 126 30.54 -28.85 -3.31
N GLU A 127 30.76 -29.78 -2.39
CA GLU A 127 29.95 -30.98 -2.22
C GLU A 127 29.65 -31.16 -0.72
N MET A 128 28.38 -31.33 -0.36
CA MET A 128 27.93 -31.59 1.00
C MET A 128 27.15 -32.91 1.05
N ASN A 129 27.52 -33.73 2.02
CA ASN A 129 26.92 -35.02 2.35
C ASN A 129 26.29 -34.94 3.76
N PRO A 130 25.48 -35.93 4.19
CA PRO A 130 24.88 -35.94 5.53
C PRO A 130 25.92 -35.75 6.64
N GLY A 131 25.60 -34.90 7.63
CA GLY A 131 26.53 -34.38 8.62
C GLY A 131 26.36 -32.87 8.83
N LEU A 132 27.11 -32.32 9.80
CA LEU A 132 27.10 -30.90 10.13
C LEU A 132 28.15 -30.15 9.32
N THR A 133 27.71 -29.34 8.36
CA THR A 133 28.54 -28.39 7.63
C THR A 133 28.36 -26.98 8.18
N ILE A 134 29.45 -26.30 8.56
CA ILE A 134 29.42 -24.91 9.00
C ILE A 134 29.96 -23.98 7.91
N ILE A 135 29.18 -22.95 7.57
CA ILE A 135 29.62 -21.88 6.67
C ILE A 135 30.07 -20.69 7.52
N SER A 136 31.32 -20.29 7.39
CA SER A 136 31.91 -19.17 8.12
C SER A 136 32.57 -18.16 7.20
N GLY A 137 32.77 -16.94 7.70
CA GLY A 137 33.32 -15.82 6.92
C GLY A 137 32.87 -14.47 7.48
N LEU A 138 33.47 -13.39 6.99
CA LEU A 138 33.13 -12.01 7.42
C LEU A 138 31.70 -11.61 7.02
N VAL A 139 31.18 -10.55 7.63
CA VAL A 139 29.89 -9.95 7.23
C VAL A 139 30.00 -9.50 5.78
N GLY A 140 28.99 -9.82 4.96
CA GLY A 140 29.00 -9.51 3.52
C GLY A 140 29.81 -10.48 2.64
N ALA A 141 30.38 -11.57 3.19
CA ALA A 141 31.13 -12.56 2.41
C ALA A 141 30.30 -13.41 1.43
N GLY A 142 28.96 -13.29 1.44
CA GLY A 142 28.07 -14.06 0.55
C GLY A 142 27.45 -15.33 1.16
N LYS A 143 27.54 -15.52 2.48
CA LYS A 143 27.03 -16.71 3.19
C LYS A 143 25.53 -16.96 2.99
N SER A 144 24.68 -15.97 3.28
CA SER A 144 23.24 -16.07 3.06
C SER A 144 22.90 -16.15 1.57
N SER A 145 23.71 -15.53 0.70
CA SER A 145 23.59 -15.68 -0.76
C SER A 145 23.85 -17.10 -1.23
N LEU A 146 24.80 -17.81 -0.60
CA LEU A 146 25.06 -19.23 -0.87
C LEU A 146 23.88 -20.10 -0.47
N LEU A 147 23.26 -19.85 0.69
CA LEU A 147 22.04 -20.55 1.08
C LEU A 147 20.88 -20.27 0.10
N LYS A 148 20.72 -19.03 -0.35
CA LYS A 148 19.72 -18.66 -1.37
C LYS A 148 19.98 -19.29 -2.74
N LEU A 149 21.25 -19.53 -3.09
CA LEU A 149 21.60 -20.32 -4.27
C LEU A 149 21.14 -21.78 -4.08
N ILE A 150 21.39 -22.40 -2.92
CA ILE A 150 20.96 -23.77 -2.61
C ILE A 150 19.42 -23.88 -2.65
N LEU A 151 18.71 -22.90 -2.09
CA LEU A 151 17.25 -22.79 -2.13
C LEU A 151 16.70 -22.52 -3.55
N ARG A 152 17.56 -22.19 -4.51
CA ARG A 152 17.21 -21.75 -5.88
C ARG A 152 16.42 -20.44 -5.93
N ASP A 153 16.48 -19.62 -4.88
CA ASP A 153 15.94 -18.25 -4.86
C ASP A 153 16.76 -17.32 -5.75
N TYR A 154 18.06 -17.59 -5.90
CA TYR A 154 18.95 -16.83 -6.76
C TYR A 154 19.19 -17.57 -8.10
N PRO A 155 18.84 -16.95 -9.25
CA PRO A 155 19.05 -17.58 -10.54
C PRO A 155 20.55 -17.69 -10.83
N MET A 156 20.98 -18.88 -11.21
CA MET A 156 22.36 -19.17 -11.57
C MET A 156 22.62 -18.72 -13.01
N THR A 157 23.70 -17.96 -13.24
CA THR A 157 24.11 -17.51 -14.58
C THR A 157 25.00 -18.52 -15.29
N ASN A 158 25.86 -19.21 -14.54
CA ASN A 158 26.77 -20.23 -15.07
C ASN A 158 27.02 -21.32 -14.03
N GLY A 159 27.40 -22.53 -14.48
CA GLY A 159 27.66 -23.69 -13.63
C GLY A 159 26.49 -24.67 -13.53
N LYS A 160 26.58 -25.60 -12.58
CA LYS A 160 25.53 -26.59 -12.26
C LYS A 160 25.30 -26.67 -10.76
N LEU A 161 24.04 -26.75 -10.35
CA LEU A 161 23.63 -26.99 -8.96
C LEU A 161 22.69 -28.19 -8.91
N ASN A 162 23.09 -29.22 -8.17
CA ASN A 162 22.28 -30.40 -7.90
C ASN A 162 21.94 -30.44 -6.41
N VAL A 163 20.64 -30.56 -6.10
CA VAL A 163 20.13 -30.64 -4.73
C VAL A 163 19.18 -31.82 -4.67
N ILE A 164 19.50 -32.80 -3.83
CA ILE A 164 18.73 -34.03 -3.68
C ILE A 164 18.25 -34.12 -2.23
N GLY A 165 16.93 -34.17 -2.04
CA GLY A 165 16.28 -34.31 -0.73
C GLY A 165 15.34 -33.15 -0.41
N ARG A 166 14.42 -33.39 0.52
CA ARG A 166 13.46 -32.37 0.97
C ARG A 166 14.19 -31.35 1.86
N MET A 167 14.02 -30.05 1.58
CA MET A 167 14.70 -28.99 2.31
C MET A 167 13.83 -28.37 3.41
N SER A 168 14.48 -27.88 4.46
CA SER A 168 13.91 -26.99 5.48
C SER A 168 14.87 -25.83 5.75
N TYR A 169 14.32 -24.63 5.94
CA TYR A 169 15.10 -23.40 6.07
C TYR A 169 14.64 -22.58 7.27
N ALA A 170 15.60 -22.13 8.07
CA ALA A 170 15.39 -21.10 9.09
C ALA A 170 16.23 -19.87 8.73
N SER A 171 15.54 -18.79 8.37
CA SER A 171 16.11 -17.51 7.97
C SER A 171 16.81 -16.76 9.10
N GLN A 172 17.75 -15.89 8.72
CA GLN A 172 18.43 -14.96 9.64
C GLN A 172 17.45 -13.99 10.32
N GLU A 173 16.49 -13.47 9.55
CA GLU A 173 15.37 -12.70 10.09
C GLU A 173 14.15 -13.63 10.22
N PRO A 174 13.72 -13.98 11.45
CA PRO A 174 12.54 -14.79 11.68
C PRO A 174 11.30 -14.18 11.06
N TRP A 175 10.60 -14.94 10.22
CA TRP A 175 9.29 -14.53 9.70
C TRP A 175 8.17 -15.29 10.39
N LEU A 176 7.29 -14.59 11.09
CA LEU A 176 6.10 -15.15 11.72
C LEU A 176 4.85 -14.50 11.13
N PHE A 177 3.78 -15.27 10.98
CA PHE A 177 2.51 -14.77 10.45
C PHE A 177 1.43 -14.68 11.54
N PRO A 178 0.39 -13.84 11.36
CA PRO A 178 -0.68 -13.67 12.34
C PRO A 178 -1.50 -14.95 12.56
N SER A 179 -1.11 -15.76 13.54
CA SER A 179 -1.76 -17.00 13.95
C SER A 179 -1.21 -17.46 15.30
N SER A 180 -1.64 -18.61 15.83
CA SER A 180 -1.06 -19.13 17.07
C SER A 180 0.41 -19.51 16.90
N ILE A 181 1.18 -19.54 17.99
CA ILE A 181 2.58 -20.01 17.98
C ILE A 181 2.63 -21.45 17.46
N LYS A 182 1.68 -22.27 17.88
CA LYS A 182 1.51 -23.64 17.38
C LYS A 182 1.35 -23.69 15.87
N GLN A 183 0.45 -22.89 15.29
CA GLN A 183 0.27 -22.86 13.84
C GLN A 183 1.51 -22.33 13.11
N ASN A 184 2.22 -21.39 13.71
CA ASN A 184 3.51 -20.92 13.20
C ASN A 184 4.55 -22.05 13.17
N ILE A 185 4.58 -22.95 14.14
CA ILE A 185 5.51 -24.10 14.17
C ILE A 185 5.06 -25.20 13.20
N LEU A 186 3.77 -25.52 13.14
CA LEU A 186 3.24 -26.56 12.25
C LEU A 186 3.37 -26.19 10.78
N PHE A 187 3.05 -24.95 10.43
CA PHE A 187 3.22 -24.38 9.09
C PHE A 187 2.68 -25.26 7.95
N GLY A 188 1.49 -25.83 8.14
CA GLY A 188 0.82 -26.68 7.16
C GLY A 188 1.13 -28.18 7.27
N GLU A 189 2.08 -28.58 8.11
CA GLU A 189 2.34 -29.98 8.44
C GLU A 189 1.29 -30.53 9.42
N GLU A 190 1.04 -31.84 9.39
CA GLU A 190 0.13 -32.50 10.32
C GLU A 190 0.63 -32.41 11.77
N TYR A 191 -0.31 -32.33 12.72
CA TYR A 191 -0.01 -32.25 14.14
C TYR A 191 0.32 -33.64 14.72
N ASP A 192 1.60 -33.86 15.04
CA ASP A 192 2.11 -35.02 15.78
C ASP A 192 2.50 -34.58 17.18
N LYS A 193 1.70 -34.98 18.18
CA LYS A 193 1.88 -34.58 19.58
C LYS A 193 3.26 -34.98 20.14
N ALA A 194 3.77 -36.15 19.78
CA ALA A 194 5.04 -36.64 20.31
C ALA A 194 6.21 -35.83 19.72
N ARG A 195 6.22 -35.67 18.40
CA ARG A 195 7.24 -34.86 17.71
C ARG A 195 7.16 -33.39 18.13
N TYR A 196 5.96 -32.82 18.23
CA TYR A 196 5.77 -31.43 18.62
C TYR A 196 6.37 -31.14 20.00
N LYS A 197 6.09 -32.01 20.99
CA LYS A 197 6.69 -31.88 22.33
C LYS A 197 8.21 -32.00 22.30
N GLN A 198 8.75 -32.92 21.49
CA GLN A 198 10.20 -33.06 21.34
C GLN A 198 10.83 -31.82 20.71
N VAL A 199 10.21 -31.24 19.68
CA VAL A 199 10.66 -30.02 19.02
C VAL A 199 10.67 -28.83 19.98
N LEU A 200 9.60 -28.63 20.75
CA LEU A 200 9.55 -27.57 21.77
C LEU A 200 10.69 -27.69 22.79
N LYS A 201 11.03 -28.92 23.19
CA LYS A 201 12.13 -29.20 24.13
C LYS A 201 13.50 -28.91 23.52
N VAL A 202 13.79 -29.38 22.30
CA VAL A 202 15.12 -29.18 21.67
C VAL A 202 15.33 -27.74 21.21
N SER A 203 14.26 -26.99 20.93
CA SER A 203 14.32 -25.56 20.59
C SER A 203 14.26 -24.64 21.82
N ALA A 204 14.26 -25.18 23.04
CA ALA A 204 14.21 -24.43 24.30
C ALA A 204 13.00 -23.47 24.44
N LEU A 205 11.84 -23.85 23.89
CA LEU A 205 10.63 -23.03 23.94
C LEU A 205 9.72 -23.30 25.14
N GLU A 206 9.93 -24.40 25.88
CA GLU A 206 9.04 -24.80 26.99
C GLU A 206 8.90 -23.71 28.07
N TYR A 207 10.01 -23.02 28.40
CA TYR A 207 10.00 -21.92 29.37
C TYR A 207 9.32 -20.66 28.81
N ASP A 208 9.53 -20.32 27.54
CA ASP A 208 8.86 -19.17 26.93
C ASP A 208 7.34 -19.34 26.92
N LEU A 209 6.88 -20.55 26.57
CA LEU A 209 5.46 -20.86 26.49
C LEU A 209 4.79 -20.84 27.87
N SER A 210 5.50 -21.22 28.95
CA SER A 210 4.92 -21.18 30.30
C SER A 210 4.67 -19.77 30.82
N LEU A 211 5.36 -18.77 30.26
CA LEU A 211 5.19 -17.35 30.59
C LEU A 211 4.01 -16.69 29.84
N LEU A 212 3.49 -17.31 28.78
CA LEU A 212 2.39 -16.77 27.98
C LEU A 212 1.03 -17.23 28.52
N ASP A 213 0.04 -16.34 28.58
CA ASP A 213 -1.27 -16.64 29.20
C ASP A 213 -1.96 -17.86 28.57
N ASN A 214 -1.80 -18.04 27.25
CA ASN A 214 -2.41 -19.11 26.47
C ASN A 214 -1.38 -20.11 25.94
N GLY A 215 -0.14 -20.11 26.47
CA GLY A 215 0.91 -21.00 25.99
C GLY A 215 1.16 -20.90 24.49
N ASP A 216 1.14 -22.05 23.81
CA ASP A 216 1.32 -22.20 22.36
C ASP A 216 0.11 -21.75 21.52
N GLU A 217 -1.06 -21.57 22.14
CA GLU A 217 -2.26 -20.99 21.50
C GLU A 217 -2.26 -19.45 21.54
N THR A 218 -1.21 -18.83 22.07
CA THR A 218 -1.02 -17.37 22.02
C THR A 218 -0.92 -16.89 20.59
N ILE A 219 -1.72 -15.87 20.24
CA ILE A 219 -1.72 -15.29 18.90
C ILE A 219 -0.49 -14.39 18.70
N VAL A 220 0.26 -14.70 17.65
CA VAL A 220 1.39 -13.90 17.17
C VAL A 220 0.86 -12.70 16.39
N ALA A 221 1.34 -11.51 16.72
CA ALA A 221 1.01 -10.27 16.00
C ALA A 221 1.72 -10.22 14.63
N ASP A 222 1.45 -9.19 13.82
CA ASP A 222 2.13 -8.96 12.53
C ASP A 222 3.65 -9.00 12.71
N ARG A 223 4.31 -9.93 12.01
CA ARG A 223 5.75 -10.23 12.13
C ARG A 223 6.25 -10.49 13.56
N GLY A 224 5.39 -10.95 14.46
CA GLY A 224 5.78 -11.29 15.83
C GLY A 224 6.14 -10.12 16.73
N GLN A 225 5.63 -8.91 16.47
CA GLN A 225 5.91 -7.70 17.28
C GLN A 225 5.69 -7.85 18.79
N ASN A 226 4.82 -8.76 19.21
CA ASN A 226 4.53 -9.07 20.61
C ASN A 226 5.53 -10.03 21.28
N LEU A 227 6.52 -10.54 20.55
CA LEU A 227 7.52 -11.49 21.02
C LEU A 227 8.93 -10.90 20.98
N SER A 228 9.83 -11.37 21.85
CA SER A 228 11.25 -10.96 21.80
C SER A 228 11.96 -11.55 20.58
N LYS A 229 13.06 -10.93 20.13
CA LYS A 229 13.85 -11.46 18.99
C LYS A 229 14.33 -12.89 19.22
N GLY A 230 14.73 -13.22 20.45
CA GLY A 230 15.13 -14.58 20.82
C GLY A 230 13.98 -15.57 20.73
N GLN A 231 12.78 -15.20 21.18
CA GLN A 231 11.57 -16.02 21.05
C GLN A 231 11.19 -16.24 19.58
N GLN A 232 11.20 -15.16 18.79
CA GLN A 232 10.92 -15.24 17.35
C GLN A 232 11.91 -16.19 16.66
N SER A 233 13.20 -16.11 16.99
CA SER A 233 14.21 -17.00 16.43
C SER A 233 14.00 -18.45 16.84
N ARG A 234 13.71 -18.73 18.12
CA ARG A 234 13.40 -20.10 18.59
C ARG A 234 12.15 -20.67 17.94
N ILE A 235 11.11 -19.87 17.70
CA ILE A 235 9.90 -20.30 16.97
C ILE A 235 10.24 -20.61 15.50
N ASN A 236 11.05 -19.78 14.84
CA ASN A 236 11.49 -20.01 13.47
C ASN A 236 12.32 -21.30 13.35
N LEU A 237 13.23 -21.52 14.30
CA LEU A 237 14.00 -22.75 14.42
C LEU A 237 13.07 -23.96 14.64
N ALA A 238 12.14 -23.86 15.58
CA ALA A 238 11.18 -24.93 15.86
C ALA A 238 10.35 -25.29 14.63
N ARG A 239 9.90 -24.30 13.85
CA ARG A 239 9.23 -24.52 12.56
C ARG A 239 10.12 -25.31 11.59
N ALA A 240 11.36 -24.87 11.41
CA ALA A 240 12.29 -25.53 10.51
C ALA A 240 12.55 -26.99 10.92
N VAL A 241 12.72 -27.24 12.23
CA VAL A 241 13.01 -28.57 12.80
C VAL A 241 11.76 -29.48 12.80
N TYR A 242 10.57 -28.92 12.98
CA TYR A 242 9.31 -29.66 12.97
C TYR A 242 9.07 -30.32 11.61
N ARG A 243 9.31 -29.59 10.52
CA ARG A 243 9.26 -30.11 9.15
C ARG A 243 10.21 -31.31 9.01
N LYS A 244 9.66 -32.47 8.63
CA LYS A 244 10.46 -33.68 8.36
C LYS A 244 11.17 -33.51 7.02
N ALA A 245 12.44 -33.11 7.07
CA ALA A 245 13.29 -32.82 5.91
C ALA A 245 14.57 -33.67 5.93
N ASP A 246 15.26 -33.69 4.80
CA ASP A 246 16.55 -34.36 4.62
C ASP A 246 17.72 -33.38 4.73
N ILE A 247 17.47 -32.12 4.31
CA ILE A 247 18.42 -31.01 4.33
C ILE A 247 17.86 -29.91 5.25
N TYR A 248 18.64 -29.47 6.22
CA TYR A 248 18.31 -28.36 7.13
C TYR A 248 19.30 -27.21 6.93
N LEU A 249 18.81 -26.04 6.55
CA LEU A 249 19.59 -24.84 6.31
C LEU A 249 19.29 -23.79 7.40
N PHE A 250 20.28 -23.44 8.20
CA PHE A 250 20.17 -22.47 9.30
C PHE A 250 21.05 -21.24 8.99
N ASP A 251 20.40 -20.14 8.63
CA ASP A 251 21.08 -18.88 8.27
C ASP A 251 21.23 -18.02 9.52
N ASP A 252 22.32 -18.21 10.27
CA ASP A 252 22.64 -17.40 11.46
C ASP A 252 21.54 -17.38 12.54
N SER A 253 20.65 -18.38 12.54
CA SER A 253 19.47 -18.44 13.43
C SER A 253 19.79 -18.45 14.93
N LEU A 254 21.03 -18.75 15.32
CA LEU A 254 21.41 -18.85 16.73
C LEU A 254 22.01 -17.57 17.32
N THR A 255 22.27 -16.51 16.53
CA THR A 255 23.01 -15.33 17.00
C THR A 255 22.20 -14.39 17.88
N ALA A 256 20.88 -14.36 17.72
CA ALA A 256 19.97 -13.56 18.55
C ALA A 256 19.68 -14.18 19.93
N LEU A 257 20.35 -15.28 20.29
CA LEU A 257 20.08 -16.06 21.50
C LEU A 257 21.21 -15.91 22.51
N ASP A 258 20.85 -15.91 23.78
CA ASP A 258 21.82 -15.93 24.88
C ASP A 258 22.74 -17.15 24.77
N ARG A 259 23.99 -16.98 25.20
CA ARG A 259 25.05 -17.99 25.06
C ARG A 259 24.66 -19.37 25.60
N HIS A 260 23.99 -19.41 26.76
CA HIS A 260 23.56 -20.67 27.38
C HIS A 260 22.48 -21.38 26.53
N VAL A 261 21.50 -20.62 26.03
CA VAL A 261 20.43 -21.15 25.17
C VAL A 261 20.99 -21.60 23.83
N GLN A 262 21.91 -20.82 23.24
CA GLN A 262 22.62 -21.16 22.02
C GLN A 262 23.37 -22.50 22.15
N GLU A 263 24.13 -22.70 23.23
CA GLU A 263 24.87 -23.94 23.48
C GLU A 263 23.93 -25.14 23.68
N TYR A 264 22.83 -24.96 24.43
CA TYR A 264 21.81 -26.00 24.61
C TYR A 264 21.20 -26.43 23.27
N ILE A 265 20.78 -25.47 22.44
CA ILE A 265 20.18 -25.75 21.12
C ILE A 265 21.18 -26.42 20.20
N PHE A 266 22.44 -25.96 20.18
CA PHE A 266 23.48 -26.58 19.35
C PHE A 266 23.68 -28.06 19.71
N ASN A 267 23.76 -28.38 21.00
CA ASN A 267 23.99 -29.76 21.46
C ASN A 267 22.75 -30.65 21.32
N GLU A 268 21.57 -30.21 21.75
CA GLU A 268 20.36 -31.03 21.76
C GLU A 268 19.65 -31.09 20.40
N CYS A 269 19.56 -29.95 19.70
CA CYS A 269 18.87 -29.88 18.41
C CYS A 269 19.79 -30.26 17.25
N ILE A 270 20.92 -29.58 17.10
CA ILE A 270 21.75 -29.73 15.89
C ILE A 270 22.57 -31.04 15.95
N GLN A 271 23.28 -31.30 17.05
CA GLN A 271 24.15 -32.47 17.14
C GLN A 271 23.43 -33.79 17.45
N LYS A 272 22.38 -33.75 18.29
CA LYS A 272 21.65 -34.97 18.70
C LYS A 272 20.41 -35.22 17.84
N PHE A 273 19.48 -34.27 17.79
CA PHE A 273 18.20 -34.50 17.10
C PHE A 273 18.34 -34.57 15.57
N LEU A 274 19.28 -33.83 14.96
CA LEU A 274 19.52 -33.81 13.51
C LEU A 274 20.76 -34.59 13.06
N LYS A 275 21.27 -35.50 13.90
CA LYS A 275 22.54 -36.21 13.66
C LYS A 275 22.63 -36.93 12.31
N ASP A 276 21.54 -37.56 11.87
CA ASP A 276 21.52 -38.38 10.64
C ASP A 276 21.08 -37.59 9.39
N LYS A 277 21.06 -36.25 9.47
CA LYS A 277 20.57 -35.35 8.42
C LYS A 277 21.71 -34.50 7.86
N LEU A 278 21.51 -33.93 6.67
CA LEU A 278 22.44 -32.93 6.13
C LEU A 278 22.07 -31.57 6.75
N VAL A 279 22.94 -31.05 7.61
CA VAL A 279 22.71 -29.78 8.30
C VAL A 279 23.75 -28.76 7.86
N VAL A 280 23.29 -27.62 7.33
CA VAL A 280 24.13 -26.48 6.99
C VAL A 280 23.84 -25.36 7.97
N LEU A 281 24.82 -24.98 8.79
CA LEU A 281 24.71 -23.89 9.76
C LEU A 281 25.66 -22.75 9.39
N VAL A 282 25.11 -21.57 9.14
CA VAL A 282 25.91 -20.34 9.06
C VAL A 282 26.20 -19.89 10.49
N SER A 283 27.48 -19.80 10.86
CA SER A 283 27.90 -19.35 12.18
C SER A 283 29.32 -18.77 12.17
N GLN A 284 29.55 -17.82 13.07
CA GLN A 284 30.86 -17.23 13.35
C GLN A 284 31.45 -17.73 14.69
N ASN A 285 30.71 -18.55 15.45
CA ASN A 285 31.16 -19.02 16.75
C ASN A 285 32.23 -20.11 16.60
N SER A 286 33.46 -19.83 17.06
CA SER A 286 34.59 -20.75 16.91
C SER A 286 34.36 -22.11 17.58
N LYS A 287 33.63 -22.16 18.71
CA LYS A 287 33.37 -23.43 19.41
C LYS A 287 32.48 -24.37 18.59
N GLN A 288 31.59 -23.80 17.78
CA GLN A 288 30.71 -24.57 16.89
C GLN A 288 31.49 -25.09 15.69
N ILE A 289 32.37 -24.26 15.12
CA ILE A 289 33.27 -24.62 14.01
C ILE A 289 34.14 -25.83 14.38
N ASP A 290 34.74 -25.83 15.57
CA ASP A 290 35.61 -26.92 16.03
C ASP A 290 34.85 -28.26 16.22
N ARG A 291 33.52 -28.23 16.33
CA ARG A 291 32.66 -29.41 16.55
C ARG A 291 31.82 -29.79 15.31
N SER A 292 32.21 -29.31 14.13
CA SER A 292 31.53 -29.62 12.86
C SER A 292 32.26 -30.70 12.07
N ASP A 293 31.54 -31.38 11.16
CA ASP A 293 32.12 -32.41 10.31
C ASP A 293 32.86 -31.80 9.12
N TYR A 294 32.36 -30.68 8.62
CA TYR A 294 32.90 -29.97 7.47
C TYR A 294 32.71 -28.45 7.63
N VAL A 295 33.65 -27.67 7.12
CA VAL A 295 33.60 -26.20 7.20
C VAL A 295 33.89 -25.61 5.84
N ILE A 296 33.12 -24.58 5.47
CA ILE A 296 33.33 -23.78 4.26
C ILE A 296 33.62 -22.34 4.69
N MET A 297 34.79 -21.84 4.31
CA MET A 297 35.16 -20.43 4.51
C MET A 297 34.87 -19.63 3.26
N MET A 298 34.03 -18.61 3.40
CA MET A 298 33.70 -17.67 2.33
C MET A 298 34.34 -16.31 2.55
N ASP A 299 34.73 -15.67 1.44
CA ASP A 299 35.10 -14.26 1.41
C ASP A 299 34.71 -13.66 0.06
N GLN A 300 34.15 -12.44 0.07
CA GLN A 300 33.76 -11.71 -1.15
C GLN A 300 33.04 -12.52 -2.24
N GLY A 301 32.19 -13.48 -1.85
CA GLY A 301 31.41 -14.29 -2.78
C GLY A 301 32.18 -15.46 -3.43
N THR A 302 33.35 -15.83 -2.92
CA THR A 302 34.11 -17.03 -3.31
C THR A 302 34.33 -17.96 -2.10
N ILE A 303 34.64 -19.23 -2.36
CA ILE A 303 35.09 -20.16 -1.32
C ILE A 303 36.61 -20.07 -1.22
N LEU A 304 37.12 -19.65 -0.05
CA LEU A 304 38.56 -19.56 0.22
C LEU A 304 39.19 -20.92 0.56
N SER A 305 38.45 -21.74 1.30
CA SER A 305 38.87 -23.06 1.78
C SER A 305 37.65 -23.85 2.22
N SER A 306 37.69 -25.16 1.99
CA SER A 306 36.68 -26.10 2.48
C SER A 306 37.36 -27.40 2.91
N GLY A 307 36.92 -28.02 3.99
CA GLY A 307 37.58 -29.19 4.56
C GLY A 307 37.09 -29.52 5.97
N LYS A 308 37.73 -30.51 6.59
CA LYS A 308 37.52 -30.80 8.02
C LYS A 308 38.09 -29.66 8.88
N PRO A 309 37.55 -29.38 10.07
CA PRO A 309 38.03 -28.29 10.93
C PRO A 309 39.54 -28.34 11.22
N ASP A 310 40.11 -29.55 11.32
CA ASP A 310 41.53 -29.76 11.61
C ASP A 310 42.46 -29.43 10.44
N GLU A 311 41.96 -29.52 9.21
CA GLU A 311 42.72 -29.30 7.97
C GLU A 311 42.74 -27.82 7.55
N ILE A 312 41.88 -27.00 8.16
CA ILE A 312 41.75 -25.60 7.79
C ILE A 312 42.79 -24.76 8.54
N ASP A 313 43.53 -23.98 7.77
CA ASP A 313 44.68 -23.22 8.23
C ASP A 313 44.29 -22.18 9.31
N LYS A 314 44.60 -22.51 10.57
CA LYS A 314 44.27 -21.71 11.77
C LYS A 314 44.82 -20.27 11.68
N ARG A 315 45.78 -19.98 10.79
CA ARG A 315 46.31 -18.62 10.54
C ARG A 315 45.30 -17.71 9.82
N LYS A 316 44.56 -18.22 8.83
CA LYS A 316 43.46 -17.46 8.18
C LYS A 316 42.26 -17.29 9.12
N LEU A 317 41.98 -18.32 9.92
CA LEU A 317 41.01 -18.26 11.00
C LEU A 317 41.41 -17.22 12.08
N ASN A 318 42.71 -17.10 12.38
CA ASN A 318 43.22 -16.14 13.37
C ASN A 318 43.21 -14.70 12.88
N GLY A 319 43.42 -14.43 11.59
CA GLY A 319 43.25 -13.09 11.00
C GLY A 319 41.80 -12.62 11.05
N ILE A 320 40.84 -13.54 10.89
CA ILE A 320 39.42 -13.27 11.11
C ILE A 320 39.10 -13.15 12.61
N LYS A 321 39.66 -14.02 13.47
CA LYS A 321 39.50 -13.92 14.94
C LYS A 321 40.12 -12.66 15.53
N SER A 322 41.20 -12.09 14.97
CA SER A 322 41.79 -10.84 15.44
C SER A 322 40.90 -9.64 15.09
N ILE A 323 40.28 -9.64 13.91
CA ILE A 323 39.31 -8.61 13.49
C ILE A 323 37.99 -8.74 14.29
N ILE A 324 37.59 -9.97 14.65
CA ILE A 324 36.42 -10.20 15.51
C ILE A 324 36.74 -9.81 16.96
N LYS A 325 37.95 -10.07 17.48
CA LYS A 325 38.35 -9.65 18.83
C LYS A 325 38.41 -8.14 19.03
N GLU A 326 38.71 -7.36 17.99
CA GLU A 326 38.66 -5.88 18.07
C GLU A 326 37.23 -5.33 18.20
N ASN A 327 36.19 -6.11 17.87
CA ASN A 327 34.79 -5.71 18.00
C ASN A 327 34.08 -6.26 19.27
N VAL A 328 34.79 -6.99 20.15
CA VAL A 328 34.21 -7.68 21.33
C VAL A 328 34.90 -7.19 22.63
N ILE A 329 35.30 -5.91 22.69
CA ILE A 329 35.94 -5.35 23.90
C ILE A 329 34.92 -5.00 25.02
N ASP A 330 33.61 -5.14 24.81
CA ASP A 330 32.61 -4.81 25.85
C ASP A 330 32.18 -5.99 26.76
N ASP A 331 32.81 -7.16 26.66
CA ASP A 331 32.43 -8.41 27.37
C ASP A 331 32.76 -8.45 28.90
N VAL A 332 32.96 -7.31 29.57
CA VAL A 332 33.22 -7.27 31.04
C VAL A 332 32.10 -6.56 31.82
N LEU A 333 31.07 -6.01 31.17
CA LEU A 333 29.99 -5.27 31.85
C LEU A 333 28.63 -6.01 31.94
N GLU A 334 28.50 -7.22 31.38
CA GLU A 334 27.20 -7.91 31.28
C GLU A 334 26.81 -8.84 32.45
N GLU A 335 27.67 -9.06 33.45
CA GLU A 335 27.29 -9.91 34.60
C GLU A 335 26.42 -9.19 35.66
N GLU A 336 26.35 -7.85 35.67
CA GLU A 336 25.49 -7.11 36.62
C GLU A 336 24.13 -6.67 36.04
N VAL A 337 23.94 -6.69 34.71
CA VAL A 337 22.65 -6.29 34.08
C VAL A 337 21.67 -7.46 33.96
N LEU A 338 22.16 -8.71 34.05
CA LEU A 338 21.37 -9.92 33.77
C LEU A 338 20.28 -10.25 34.81
N GLN A 339 20.19 -9.52 35.93
CA GLN A 339 19.17 -9.75 36.97
C GLN A 339 18.01 -8.73 36.96
N THR A 340 18.05 -7.68 36.13
CA THR A 340 17.07 -6.57 36.23
C THR A 340 16.05 -6.49 35.08
N GLU A 341 16.21 -7.24 33.98
CA GLU A 341 15.29 -7.17 32.82
C GLU A 341 14.36 -8.37 32.61
N GLN A 342 13.97 -9.10 33.66
CA GLN A 342 12.91 -10.11 33.56
C GLN A 342 11.50 -9.60 33.95
N GLN A 343 11.25 -8.30 33.90
CA GLN A 343 9.88 -7.79 33.93
C GLN A 343 9.29 -7.77 32.51
N PHE A 344 8.68 -8.89 32.13
CA PHE A 344 7.84 -8.99 30.95
C PHE A 344 6.66 -7.99 31.05
N THR A 345 6.78 -6.80 30.48
CA THR A 345 5.62 -5.95 30.22
C THR A 345 4.91 -6.45 28.97
N LYS A 346 3.81 -7.16 29.18
CA LYS A 346 2.84 -7.62 28.18
C LYS A 346 2.54 -6.53 27.13
N LYS A 347 2.99 -6.72 25.87
CA LYS A 347 2.64 -5.82 24.75
C LYS A 347 1.17 -6.04 24.37
N LYS A 348 0.29 -5.08 24.68
CA LYS A 348 -1.13 -5.10 24.27
C LYS A 348 -1.26 -4.48 22.89
N VAL A 349 -1.35 -5.33 21.87
CA VAL A 349 -1.56 -4.90 20.49
C VAL A 349 -3.00 -4.39 20.30
N TYR A 350 -3.15 -3.22 19.72
CA TYR A 350 -4.40 -2.53 19.41
C TYR A 350 -5.12 -3.19 18.23
N GLN A 351 -6.44 -3.33 18.36
CA GLN A 351 -7.33 -3.78 17.28
C GLN A 351 -8.33 -2.67 16.94
N GLU A 352 -8.54 -2.42 15.65
CA GLU A 352 -9.47 -1.38 15.19
C GLU A 352 -10.91 -1.73 15.58
N LYS A 353 -11.56 -0.82 16.31
CA LYS A 353 -12.99 -0.89 16.60
C LYS A 353 -13.74 -0.04 15.58
N LYS A 354 -14.57 -0.70 14.75
CA LYS A 354 -15.50 0.01 13.85
C LYS A 354 -16.65 0.55 14.69
N LYS A 355 -16.87 1.87 14.65
CA LYS A 355 -18.04 2.51 15.25
C LYS A 355 -19.22 2.37 14.29
N GLU A 356 -20.37 1.93 14.80
CA GLU A 356 -21.63 1.87 14.05
C GLU A 356 -22.52 3.06 14.44
N GLY A 357 -23.26 3.61 13.48
CA GLY A 357 -24.20 4.71 13.70
C GLY A 357 -23.88 5.99 12.93
N LYS A 358 -24.47 7.11 13.36
CA LYS A 358 -24.30 8.42 12.72
C LYS A 358 -22.91 8.99 13.00
N VAL A 359 -22.37 9.72 12.02
CA VAL A 359 -21.08 10.43 12.17
C VAL A 359 -21.28 11.67 13.04
N ASP A 360 -20.43 11.84 14.04
CA ASP A 360 -20.46 13.00 14.93
C ASP A 360 -20.20 14.32 14.16
N LEU A 361 -20.98 15.37 14.46
CA LEU A 361 -20.83 16.71 13.86
C LEU A 361 -19.42 17.31 14.06
N VAL A 362 -18.70 16.85 15.09
CA VAL A 362 -17.32 17.22 15.36
C VAL A 362 -16.38 16.87 14.20
N VAL A 363 -16.65 15.77 13.49
CA VAL A 363 -15.84 15.33 12.34
C VAL A 363 -15.96 16.32 11.18
N TYR A 364 -17.18 16.75 10.86
CA TYR A 364 -17.44 17.76 9.85
C TYR A 364 -16.81 19.11 10.22
N LYS A 365 -16.93 19.52 11.48
CA LYS A 365 -16.29 20.75 11.99
C LYS A 365 -14.76 20.71 11.83
N LYS A 366 -14.13 19.57 12.12
CA LYS A 366 -12.69 19.39 11.91
C LYS A 366 -12.32 19.49 10.44
N TYR A 367 -13.06 18.86 9.53
CA TYR A 367 -12.81 18.96 8.09
C TYR A 367 -12.85 20.42 7.60
N ILE A 368 -13.86 21.19 8.05
CA ILE A 368 -13.99 22.62 7.74
C ILE A 368 -12.80 23.43 8.29
N GLN A 369 -12.33 23.10 9.49
CA GLN A 369 -11.16 23.74 10.09
C GLN A 369 -9.89 23.50 9.25
N TYR A 370 -9.68 22.28 8.76
CA TYR A 370 -8.58 21.96 7.86
C TYR A 370 -8.72 22.65 6.48
N GLY A 371 -9.93 22.82 5.96
CA GLY A 371 -10.18 23.49 4.67
C GLY A 371 -9.88 25.01 4.63
N GLY A 372 -9.70 25.64 5.79
CA GLY A 372 -9.48 27.09 5.89
C GLY A 372 -10.25 27.77 7.02
N GLY A 373 -11.05 27.01 7.77
CA GLY A 373 -11.90 27.53 8.85
C GLY A 373 -13.30 27.90 8.37
N PHE A 374 -14.13 28.31 9.33
CA PHE A 374 -15.55 28.57 9.09
C PHE A 374 -15.80 29.76 8.15
N ILE A 375 -14.92 30.76 8.15
CA ILE A 375 -15.04 31.96 7.29
C ILE A 375 -14.91 31.58 5.81
N VAL A 376 -13.87 30.83 5.45
CA VAL A 376 -13.65 30.38 4.06
C VAL A 376 -14.79 29.50 3.61
N PHE A 377 -15.24 28.57 4.47
CA PHE A 377 -16.36 27.70 4.15
C PHE A 377 -17.67 28.46 3.95
N SER A 378 -17.96 29.45 4.80
CA SER A 378 -19.14 30.31 4.66
C SER A 378 -19.10 31.12 3.37
N LEU A 379 -17.92 31.63 2.98
CA LEU A 379 -17.73 32.31 1.70
C LEU A 379 -17.98 31.38 0.51
N VAL A 380 -17.52 30.13 0.57
CA VAL A 380 -17.78 29.14 -0.48
C VAL A 380 -19.28 28.81 -0.57
N ILE A 381 -19.96 28.63 0.55
CA ILE A 381 -21.42 28.41 0.57
C ILE A 381 -22.14 29.63 -0.01
N LEU A 382 -21.75 30.85 0.38
CA LEU A 382 -22.35 32.07 -0.16
C LEU A 382 -22.19 32.15 -1.68
N LEU A 383 -21.02 31.81 -2.22
CA LEU A 383 -20.81 31.73 -3.66
C LEU A 383 -21.71 30.68 -4.32
N TYR A 384 -21.97 29.54 -3.67
CA TYR A 384 -22.92 28.53 -4.15
C TYR A 384 -24.35 29.06 -4.20
N ILE A 385 -24.82 29.71 -3.13
CA ILE A 385 -26.16 30.30 -3.05
C ILE A 385 -26.33 31.40 -4.10
N LEU A 386 -25.34 32.27 -4.25
CA LEU A 386 -25.35 33.32 -5.27
C LEU A 386 -25.41 32.71 -6.68
N ALA A 387 -24.56 31.74 -6.99
CA ALA A 387 -24.57 31.06 -8.28
C ALA A 387 -25.91 30.38 -8.57
N GLN A 388 -26.51 29.72 -7.57
CA GLN A 388 -27.83 29.11 -7.70
C GLN A 388 -28.91 30.17 -7.95
N SER A 389 -28.84 31.31 -7.26
CA SER A 389 -29.78 32.41 -7.45
C SER A 389 -29.71 32.97 -8.88
N PHE A 390 -28.51 33.15 -9.43
CA PHE A 390 -28.32 33.56 -10.83
C PHE A 390 -28.89 32.52 -11.82
N GLU A 391 -28.74 31.23 -11.54
CA GLU A 391 -29.33 30.17 -12.35
C GLU A 391 -30.86 30.25 -12.33
N SER A 392 -31.47 30.29 -11.13
CA SER A 392 -32.93 30.38 -10.96
C SER A 392 -33.53 31.64 -11.58
N VAL A 393 -32.85 32.79 -11.50
CA VAL A 393 -33.30 34.04 -12.14
C VAL A 393 -33.21 33.93 -13.66
N SER A 394 -32.14 33.35 -14.19
CA SER A 394 -31.96 33.14 -15.62
C SER A 394 -33.04 32.21 -16.20
N ASP A 395 -33.40 31.14 -15.50
CA ASP A 395 -34.42 30.19 -15.95
C ASP A 395 -35.84 30.80 -15.90
N LYS A 396 -36.12 31.62 -14.88
CA LYS A 396 -37.37 32.41 -14.81
C LYS A 396 -37.47 33.43 -15.94
N LEU A 397 -36.37 34.09 -16.31
CA LEU A 397 -36.35 35.04 -17.42
C LEU A 397 -36.52 34.33 -18.77
N LEU A 398 -35.93 33.16 -18.94
CA LEU A 398 -36.16 32.33 -20.13
C LEU A 398 -37.64 31.96 -20.24
N SER A 399 -38.26 31.50 -19.15
CA SER A 399 -39.69 31.16 -19.12
C SER A 399 -40.57 32.37 -19.44
N LYS A 400 -40.29 33.53 -18.82
CA LYS A 400 -41.00 34.79 -19.09
C LYS A 400 -40.84 35.24 -20.54
N TRP A 401 -39.65 35.09 -21.12
CA TRP A 401 -39.41 35.43 -22.52
C TRP A 401 -40.22 34.53 -23.45
N ILE A 402 -40.28 33.23 -23.17
CA ILE A 402 -41.10 32.28 -23.93
C ILE A 402 -42.59 32.66 -23.85
N ASP A 403 -43.12 32.98 -22.67
CA ASP A 403 -44.51 33.41 -22.50
C ASP A 403 -44.83 34.70 -23.27
N LEU A 404 -43.90 35.67 -23.27
CA LEU A 404 -44.04 36.91 -24.03
C LEU A 404 -43.98 36.66 -25.53
N GLN A 405 -43.13 35.74 -25.98
CA GLN A 405 -43.07 35.32 -27.38
C GLN A 405 -44.40 34.69 -27.82
N GLN A 406 -45.02 33.85 -26.99
CA GLN A 406 -46.36 33.30 -27.28
C GLN A 406 -47.41 34.40 -27.43
N LYS A 407 -47.44 35.36 -26.48
CA LYS A 407 -48.38 36.48 -26.53
C LYS A 407 -48.24 37.30 -27.81
N VAL A 408 -47.02 37.57 -28.27
CA VAL A 408 -46.79 38.29 -29.54
C VAL A 408 -47.34 37.50 -30.73
N LEU A 409 -47.20 36.18 -30.75
CA LEU A 409 -47.75 35.33 -31.81
C LEU A 409 -49.28 35.29 -31.80
N ASP A 410 -49.90 35.13 -30.62
CA ASP A 410 -51.36 35.15 -30.48
C ASP A 410 -51.94 36.51 -30.89
N MET A 411 -51.19 37.59 -30.60
CA MET A 411 -51.54 38.94 -31.00
C MET A 411 -51.46 39.16 -32.52
N GLN A 412 -50.44 38.60 -33.18
CA GLN A 412 -50.33 38.61 -34.64
C GLN A 412 -51.45 37.81 -35.33
N ALA A 413 -51.89 36.70 -34.73
CA ALA A 413 -52.96 35.86 -35.28
C ALA A 413 -54.35 36.53 -35.19
N ASN A 414 -54.63 37.25 -34.10
CA ASN A 414 -55.97 37.79 -33.83
C ASN A 414 -56.31 39.11 -34.56
N SER A 415 -55.38 39.73 -35.30
CA SER A 415 -55.59 40.87 -36.22
C SER A 415 -56.28 42.15 -35.68
N THR A 416 -56.72 42.22 -34.42
CA THR A 416 -57.49 43.33 -33.84
C THR A 416 -56.86 43.89 -32.56
N ILE A 417 -55.78 44.67 -32.68
CA ILE A 417 -55.03 45.16 -31.51
C ILE A 417 -54.66 46.63 -31.64
N ASN A 418 -54.77 47.37 -30.53
CA ASN A 418 -54.16 48.68 -30.33
C ASN A 418 -52.65 48.62 -30.65
N ALA A 419 -52.22 49.34 -31.68
CA ALA A 419 -50.82 49.36 -32.14
C ALA A 419 -49.81 49.64 -31.01
N THR A 420 -50.19 50.47 -30.04
CA THR A 420 -49.38 50.81 -28.86
C THR A 420 -49.10 49.61 -27.95
N VAL A 421 -50.11 48.76 -27.70
CA VAL A 421 -49.97 47.57 -26.84
C VAL A 421 -49.07 46.52 -27.49
N TYR A 422 -49.13 46.40 -28.82
CA TYR A 422 -48.26 45.50 -29.56
C TYR A 422 -46.80 45.94 -29.51
N GLU A 423 -46.53 47.23 -29.75
CA GLU A 423 -45.18 47.80 -29.70
C GLU A 423 -44.56 47.72 -28.29
N ASP A 424 -45.34 47.98 -27.24
CA ASP A 424 -44.91 47.81 -25.84
C ASP A 424 -44.59 46.34 -25.50
N THR A 425 -45.34 45.39 -26.04
CA THR A 425 -45.13 43.96 -25.77
C THR A 425 -43.89 43.42 -26.50
N VAL A 426 -43.63 43.88 -27.73
CA VAL A 426 -42.43 43.53 -28.51
C VAL A 426 -41.17 44.11 -27.86
N THR A 427 -41.19 45.37 -27.44
CA THR A 427 -40.06 46.00 -26.75
C THR A 427 -39.76 45.32 -25.41
N LEU A 428 -40.78 44.96 -24.64
CA LEU A 428 -40.62 44.20 -23.39
C LEU A 428 -40.01 42.81 -23.64
N LYS A 429 -40.41 42.13 -24.71
CA LYS A 429 -39.87 40.83 -25.11
C LYS A 429 -38.38 40.94 -25.44
N ASP A 430 -37.99 41.87 -26.30
CA ASP A 430 -36.61 42.05 -26.74
C ASP A 430 -35.69 42.46 -25.58
N ASN A 431 -36.18 43.33 -24.67
CA ASN A 431 -35.48 43.67 -23.43
C ASN A 431 -35.31 42.46 -22.50
N THR A 432 -36.35 41.62 -22.36
CA THR A 432 -36.28 40.39 -21.54
C THR A 432 -35.24 39.41 -22.10
N PHE A 433 -35.17 39.27 -23.42
CA PHE A 433 -34.17 38.43 -24.09
C PHE A 433 -32.75 38.97 -23.89
N GLY A 434 -32.55 40.29 -24.03
CA GLY A 434 -31.26 40.94 -23.76
C GLY A 434 -30.80 40.76 -22.31
N MET A 435 -31.70 40.82 -21.34
CA MET A 435 -31.37 40.50 -19.94
C MET A 435 -30.98 39.03 -19.76
N TYR A 436 -31.69 38.10 -20.42
CA TYR A 436 -31.38 36.68 -20.38
C TYR A 436 -29.99 36.37 -20.95
N THR A 437 -29.58 37.01 -22.06
CA THR A 437 -28.26 36.77 -22.66
C THR A 437 -27.12 37.21 -21.74
N ILE A 438 -27.23 38.42 -21.15
CA ILE A 438 -26.26 38.96 -20.19
C ILE A 438 -26.17 38.07 -18.95
N LEU A 439 -27.31 37.65 -18.39
CA LEU A 439 -27.34 36.79 -17.22
C LEU A 439 -26.81 35.39 -17.50
N THR A 440 -26.95 34.87 -18.72
CA THR A 440 -26.38 33.57 -19.12
C THR A 440 -24.85 33.59 -19.14
N ILE A 441 -24.26 34.71 -19.58
CA ILE A 441 -22.81 34.90 -19.53
C ILE A 441 -22.35 35.05 -18.07
N LEU A 442 -23.07 35.86 -17.28
CA LEU A 442 -22.74 36.10 -15.88
C LEU A 442 -22.83 34.83 -15.02
N LYS A 443 -23.89 34.03 -15.18
CA LYS A 443 -24.04 32.75 -14.46
C LYS A 443 -22.95 31.74 -14.84
N SER A 444 -22.52 31.73 -16.11
CA SER A 444 -21.42 30.88 -16.59
C SER A 444 -20.09 31.25 -15.94
N ALA A 445 -19.76 32.55 -15.87
CA ALA A 445 -18.57 33.05 -15.19
C ALA A 445 -18.60 32.74 -13.68
N MET A 446 -19.75 32.98 -13.03
CA MET A 446 -19.94 32.67 -11.61
C MET A 446 -19.78 31.16 -11.32
N GLY A 447 -20.22 30.29 -12.24
CA GLY A 447 -20.02 28.85 -12.17
C GLY A 447 -18.54 28.47 -12.06
N LEU A 448 -17.67 29.04 -12.90
CA LEU A 448 -16.22 28.79 -12.86
C LEU A 448 -15.60 29.24 -11.54
N VAL A 449 -15.96 30.43 -11.07
CA VAL A 449 -15.47 30.98 -9.79
C VAL A 449 -15.87 30.09 -8.61
N LYS A 450 -17.15 29.66 -8.57
CA LYS A 450 -17.69 28.76 -7.55
C LYS A 450 -16.91 27.44 -7.49
N TYR A 451 -16.69 26.79 -8.64
CA TYR A 451 -15.97 25.51 -8.69
C TYR A 451 -14.51 25.66 -8.30
N TYR A 452 -13.84 26.71 -8.77
CA TYR A 452 -12.45 26.99 -8.40
C TYR A 452 -12.30 27.22 -6.89
N ALA A 453 -13.18 28.04 -6.29
CA ALA A 453 -13.16 28.31 -4.85
C ALA A 453 -13.35 27.02 -4.04
N PHE A 454 -14.26 26.14 -4.47
CA PHE A 454 -14.51 24.86 -3.82
C PHE A 454 -13.32 23.89 -3.92
N LEU A 455 -12.74 23.73 -5.12
CA LEU A 455 -11.54 22.90 -5.31
C LEU A 455 -10.36 23.40 -4.47
N ARG A 456 -10.20 24.72 -4.33
CA ARG A 456 -9.19 25.32 -3.47
C ARG A 456 -9.43 24.99 -1.99
N PHE A 457 -10.68 25.00 -1.53
CA PHE A 457 -11.04 24.60 -0.17
C PHE A 457 -10.70 23.13 0.10
N CYS A 458 -11.13 22.20 -0.77
CA CYS A 458 -10.83 20.78 -0.63
C CYS A 458 -9.33 20.49 -0.66
N ARG A 459 -8.59 21.17 -1.55
CA ARG A 459 -7.12 21.07 -1.62
C ARG A 459 -6.46 21.48 -0.30
N ASN A 460 -6.87 22.60 0.26
CA ASN A 460 -6.31 23.06 1.52
C ASN A 460 -6.62 22.07 2.65
N ALA A 461 -7.83 21.51 2.68
CA ALA A 461 -8.22 20.49 3.64
C ALA A 461 -7.30 19.25 3.53
N SER A 462 -7.17 18.69 2.33
CA SER A 462 -6.30 17.55 2.03
C SER A 462 -4.86 17.76 2.50
N ILE A 463 -4.22 18.86 2.09
CA ILE A 463 -2.83 19.15 2.43
C ILE A 463 -2.65 19.30 3.94
N ARG A 464 -3.56 19.99 4.63
CA ARG A 464 -3.46 20.17 6.07
C ARG A 464 -3.74 18.89 6.84
N ILE A 465 -4.67 18.06 6.39
CA ILE A 465 -4.91 16.73 6.97
C ILE A 465 -3.67 15.86 6.82
N HIS A 466 -3.10 15.77 5.61
CA HIS A 466 -1.88 15.01 5.36
C HIS A 466 -0.71 15.48 6.24
N ASN A 467 -0.48 16.80 6.31
CA ASN A 467 0.58 17.38 7.14
C ASN A 467 0.35 17.12 8.63
N ALA A 468 -0.89 17.24 9.11
CA ALA A 468 -1.24 16.97 10.50
C ALA A 468 -1.03 15.49 10.84
N MET A 469 -1.52 14.56 10.01
CA MET A 469 -1.30 13.13 10.21
C MET A 469 0.18 12.78 10.20
N SER A 470 0.94 13.30 9.22
CA SER A 470 2.37 13.06 9.11
C SER A 470 3.13 13.57 10.34
N SER A 471 2.87 14.81 10.77
CA SER A 471 3.51 15.36 11.97
C SER A 471 3.13 14.60 13.24
N CYS A 472 1.87 14.17 13.39
CA CYS A 472 1.44 13.38 14.54
C CYS A 472 2.11 12.01 14.58
N VAL A 473 2.29 11.36 13.43
CA VAL A 473 2.95 10.04 13.37
C VAL A 473 4.45 10.17 13.62
N VAL A 474 5.12 11.16 13.03
CA VAL A 474 6.56 11.39 13.26
C VAL A 474 6.86 11.73 14.72
N ASN A 475 5.96 12.48 15.38
CA ASN A 475 6.10 12.85 16.78
C ASN A 475 5.49 11.82 17.76
N ALA A 476 5.03 10.67 17.27
CA ALA A 476 4.45 9.64 18.13
C ALA A 476 5.56 8.92 18.90
N GLU A 477 5.29 8.59 20.17
CA GLU A 477 6.20 7.77 20.98
C GLU A 477 6.35 6.36 20.39
N MET A 478 7.50 5.72 20.60
CA MET A 478 7.76 4.38 20.04
C MET A 478 6.75 3.32 20.52
N LYS A 479 6.18 3.53 21.71
CA LYS A 479 5.07 2.75 22.26
C LYS A 479 3.83 2.73 21.36
N PHE A 480 3.57 3.79 20.59
CA PHE A 480 2.48 3.82 19.63
C PHE A 480 2.70 2.77 18.52
N PHE A 481 3.90 2.72 17.94
CA PHE A 481 4.26 1.80 16.86
C PHE A 481 4.34 0.35 17.32
N ASP A 482 4.77 0.12 18.56
CA ASP A 482 4.81 -1.22 19.15
C ASP A 482 3.42 -1.81 19.40
N ASN A 483 2.41 -0.96 19.59
CA ASN A 483 1.05 -1.40 19.89
C ASN A 483 0.13 -1.37 18.66
N HIS A 484 0.50 -0.71 17.56
CA HIS A 484 -0.37 -0.59 16.38
C HIS A 484 0.24 -1.27 15.16
N PHE A 485 -0.59 -2.02 14.41
CA PHE A 485 -0.16 -2.59 13.14
C PHE A 485 0.21 -1.52 12.13
N ILE A 486 1.39 -1.66 11.52
CA ILE A 486 1.89 -0.74 10.48
C ILE A 486 0.91 -0.67 9.31
N GLY A 487 0.26 -1.78 8.95
CA GLY A 487 -0.77 -1.83 7.91
C GLY A 487 -1.94 -0.89 8.18
N ASN A 488 -2.38 -0.73 9.43
CA ASN A 488 -3.47 0.17 9.78
C ASN A 488 -3.06 1.64 9.60
N ILE A 489 -1.82 1.98 10.01
CA ILE A 489 -1.28 3.33 9.80
C ILE A 489 -1.18 3.61 8.30
N LEU A 490 -0.63 2.66 7.53
CA LEU A 490 -0.47 2.79 6.08
C LEU A 490 -1.83 2.98 5.37
N ASN A 491 -2.85 2.22 5.76
CA ASN A 491 -4.20 2.34 5.20
C ASN A 491 -4.81 3.74 5.37
N ARG A 492 -4.51 4.44 6.47
CA ARG A 492 -4.97 5.82 6.71
C ARG A 492 -4.31 6.80 5.74
N PHE A 493 -3.04 6.59 5.43
CA PHE A 493 -2.30 7.44 4.47
C PHE A 493 -2.59 7.10 3.00
N SER A 494 -2.97 5.85 2.70
CA SER A 494 -3.28 5.42 1.34
C SER A 494 -4.77 5.54 1.04
N TYR A 495 -5.58 4.62 1.55
CA TYR A 495 -6.99 4.47 1.19
C TYR A 495 -7.85 5.63 1.67
N ASP A 496 -7.75 6.00 2.95
CA ASP A 496 -8.63 7.03 3.52
C ASP A 496 -8.29 8.43 3.01
N LEU A 497 -7.00 8.73 2.89
CA LEU A 497 -6.55 9.99 2.29
C LEU A 497 -6.95 10.07 0.81
N ASN A 498 -6.84 8.96 0.07
CA ASN A 498 -7.33 8.91 -1.32
C ASN A 498 -8.84 9.16 -1.41
N ASN A 499 -9.64 8.62 -0.48
CA ASN A 499 -11.08 8.92 -0.45
C ASN A 499 -11.38 10.40 -0.17
N ILE A 500 -10.58 11.05 0.68
CA ILE A 500 -10.69 12.48 0.95
C ILE A 500 -10.30 13.31 -0.27
N ASP A 501 -9.27 12.89 -1.00
CA ASP A 501 -8.70 13.63 -2.12
C ASP A 501 -9.48 13.43 -3.41
N GLU A 502 -9.97 12.21 -3.66
CA GLU A 502 -10.69 11.85 -4.88
C GLU A 502 -12.20 11.93 -4.74
N SER A 503 -12.80 11.42 -3.67
CA SER A 503 -14.26 11.25 -3.64
C SER A 503 -14.99 12.49 -3.14
N LEU A 504 -14.49 13.12 -2.07
CA LEU A 504 -15.16 14.29 -1.46
C LEU A 504 -15.33 15.48 -2.42
N PRO A 505 -14.34 15.82 -3.28
CA PRO A 505 -14.52 16.93 -4.22
C PRO A 505 -15.67 16.74 -5.21
N PHE A 506 -16.03 15.50 -5.58
CA PHE A 506 -17.17 15.25 -6.49
C PHE A 506 -18.50 15.12 -5.75
N ILE A 507 -18.51 14.47 -4.58
CA ILE A 507 -19.76 14.21 -3.83
C ILE A 507 -20.33 15.52 -3.27
N PHE A 508 -19.48 16.38 -2.72
CA PHE A 508 -19.96 17.55 -2.00
C PHE A 508 -20.69 18.57 -2.90
N PRO A 509 -20.20 18.93 -4.11
CA PRO A 509 -20.97 19.75 -5.05
C PRO A 509 -22.30 19.13 -5.45
N MET A 510 -22.37 17.80 -5.61
CA MET A 510 -23.60 17.08 -5.94
C MET A 510 -24.63 17.21 -4.81
N VAL A 511 -24.20 17.01 -3.57
CA VAL A 511 -25.04 17.17 -2.38
C VAL A 511 -25.52 18.60 -2.24
N MET A 512 -24.61 19.59 -2.34
CA MET A 512 -24.98 21.01 -2.24
C MET A 512 -25.93 21.43 -3.35
N GLY A 513 -25.71 20.97 -4.59
CA GLY A 513 -26.61 21.22 -5.71
C GLY A 513 -28.00 20.63 -5.47
N GLY A 514 -28.08 19.38 -4.99
CA GLY A 514 -29.35 18.72 -4.70
C GLY A 514 -30.16 19.43 -3.61
N PHE A 515 -29.52 19.82 -2.50
CA PHE A 515 -30.20 20.55 -1.42
C PHE A 515 -30.67 21.95 -1.85
N LEU A 516 -29.87 22.66 -2.66
CA LEU A 516 -30.22 24.00 -3.13
C LEU A 516 -31.25 24.01 -4.28
N LEU A 517 -31.46 22.88 -4.95
CA LEU A 517 -32.54 22.70 -5.93
C LEU A 517 -33.86 22.27 -5.28
N ALA A 518 -33.80 21.62 -4.11
CA ALA A 518 -34.97 21.17 -3.35
C ALA A 518 -35.56 22.25 -2.42
N ALA A 519 -34.84 23.36 -2.21
CA ALA A 519 -35.25 24.54 -1.45
C ALA A 519 -35.60 25.69 -2.40
#